data_AF-A0A2S8NW43-F1
#
_entry.id   AF-A0A2S8NW43-F1
#
_cell.length_a   1.000
_cell.length_b   1.000
_cell.length_c   1.000
_cell.angle_alpha   90.00
_cell.angle_beta   90.00
_cell.angle_gamma   90.00
#
_symmetry.space_group_name_H-M   'P 1'
#
loop_
_entity.id
_entity.type
_entity.pdbx_description
1 polymer ?
#
loop_
_entity_poly.entity_id
_entity_poly.type
_entity_poly.pdbx_seq_one_letter_code
_entity_poly.pdbx_strand_id
1 'polypeptide(L)' 'MESKFDFFKDDESGKWQLPLNICSLGGCYYNFLEFDTKDEAREKAIELTKHGKEISGNYPCQECHTQYLLDCE' A
#
# COMPACT_ATOMS: atom_id res chain seq x y z
N MET A 1 -1.50 -3.52 20.08
CA MET A 1 -2.11 -3.90 18.80
C MET A 1 -1.19 -3.40 17.71
N GLU A 2 -0.50 -4.32 17.05
CA GLU A 2 0.28 -4.03 15.85
C GLU A 2 -0.68 -4.02 14.66
N SER A 3 -0.62 -2.97 13.84
CA SER A 3 -1.37 -2.90 12.59
C SER A 3 -0.71 -3.80 11.56
N LYS A 4 -1.49 -4.54 10.79
CA LYS A 4 -0.96 -5.35 9.67
C LYS A 4 -0.61 -4.51 8.43
N PHE A 5 -1.00 -3.24 8.44
CA PHE A 5 -0.66 -2.27 7.41
C PHE A 5 0.47 -1.39 7.92
N ASP A 6 1.53 -1.29 7.12
CA ASP A 6 2.58 -0.30 7.29
C ASP A 6 2.07 1.05 6.76
N PHE A 7 2.53 2.16 7.33
CA PHE A 7 2.19 3.49 6.86
C PHE A 7 3.38 4.42 7.06
N PHE A 8 3.61 5.26 6.08
CA PHE A 8 4.79 6.12 6.02
C PHE A 8 4.38 7.55 5.68
N LYS A 9 5.22 8.52 6.03
CA LYS A 9 4.99 9.90 5.67
C LYS A 9 5.69 10.17 4.35
N ASP A 10 4.93 10.62 3.36
CA ASP A 10 5.46 11.10 2.09
C ASP A 10 6.16 12.44 2.33
N ASP A 11 7.45 12.52 1.99
CA ASP A 11 8.25 13.74 2.21
C ASP A 11 7.88 14.83 1.19
N GLU A 12 7.46 14.44 -0.02
CA GLU A 12 7.08 15.35 -1.10
C GLU A 12 5.74 16.05 -0.82
N SER A 13 4.71 15.27 -0.46
CA SER A 13 3.36 15.78 -0.17
C SER A 13 3.20 16.21 1.28
N GLY A 14 4.10 15.78 2.17
CA GLY A 14 3.99 15.98 3.61
C GLY A 14 2.87 15.17 4.28
N LYS A 15 2.20 14.28 3.53
CA LYS A 15 1.02 13.52 3.96
C LYS A 15 1.39 12.10 4.37
N TRP A 16 0.58 11.50 5.22
CA TRP A 16 0.72 10.10 5.61
C TRP A 16 0.06 9.20 4.57
N GLN A 17 0.81 8.24 4.04
CA GLN A 17 0.36 7.29 3.05
C GLN A 17 0.25 5.90 3.66
N LEU A 18 -0.91 5.27 3.45
CA LEU A 18 -1.19 3.90 3.83
C LEU A 18 -1.45 3.06 2.58
N PRO A 19 -0.55 2.14 2.18
CA PRO A 19 -0.77 1.24 1.06
C PRO A 19 -1.83 0.18 1.37
N LEU A 20 -2.78 0.01 0.45
CA LEU A 20 -3.80 -1.04 0.54
C LEU A 20 -3.43 -2.30 -0.25
N ASN A 21 -2.54 -2.17 -1.22
CA ASN A 21 -2.14 -3.24 -2.11
C ASN A 21 -0.62 -3.33 -2.23
N ILE A 22 -0.15 -4.54 -2.49
CA ILE A 22 1.25 -4.82 -2.77
C ILE A 22 1.34 -5.57 -4.10
N CYS A 23 2.29 -5.20 -4.94
CA CYS A 23 2.50 -5.81 -6.25
C CYS A 23 2.99 -7.24 -6.06
N SER A 24 2.32 -8.19 -6.70
CA SER A 24 2.70 -9.61 -6.66
C SER A 24 4.04 -9.92 -7.31
N LEU A 25 4.47 -9.09 -8.28
CA LEU A 25 5.72 -9.29 -9.03
C LEU A 25 6.90 -8.58 -8.38
N GLY A 26 6.76 -7.27 -8.16
CA GLY A 26 7.86 -6.43 -7.67
C GLY A 26 7.85 -6.16 -6.17
N GLY A 27 6.79 -6.55 -5.44
CA GLY A 27 6.63 -6.17 -4.02
C GLY A 27 6.39 -4.68 -3.80
N CYS A 28 6.18 -3.90 -4.86
CA CYS A 28 5.90 -2.47 -4.79
C CYS A 28 4.53 -2.22 -4.16
N TYR A 29 4.46 -1.29 -3.22
CA TYR A 29 3.18 -0.84 -2.72
C TYR A 29 2.44 0.00 -3.77
N TYR A 30 1.13 -0.15 -3.86
CA TYR A 30 0.28 0.68 -4.71
C TYR A 30 -1.10 0.87 -4.05
N ASN A 31 -1.89 1.78 -4.62
CA ASN A 31 -3.22 2.13 -4.08
C ASN A 31 -3.14 2.68 -2.64
N PHE A 32 -2.49 3.83 -2.51
CA PHE A 32 -2.24 4.50 -1.25
C PHE A 32 -3.45 5.35 -0.83
N LEU A 33 -3.79 5.28 0.46
CA LEU A 33 -4.66 6.27 1.09
C LEU A 33 -3.81 7.37 1.71
N GLU A 34 -4.09 8.61 1.35
CA GLU A 34 -3.42 9.79 1.88
C GLU A 34 -4.20 10.38 3.05
N PHE A 35 -3.49 10.73 4.12
CA PHE A 35 -4.03 11.35 5.33
C PHE A 35 -3.18 12.55 5.72
N ASP A 36 -3.79 13.52 6.37
CA ASP A 36 -3.06 14.72 6.82
C ASP A 36 -2.28 14.41 8.11
N THR A 37 -2.87 13.60 9.00
CA THR A 37 -2.27 13.26 10.29
C THR A 37 -1.85 11.79 10.39
N LYS A 38 -0.85 11.55 11.24
CA LYS A 38 -0.39 10.19 11.57
C LYS A 38 -1.50 9.36 12.22
N ASP A 39 -2.32 10.02 13.02
CA ASP A 39 -3.35 9.35 13.80
C ASP A 39 -4.44 8.80 12.89
N GLU A 40 -4.91 9.57 11.91
CA GLU A 40 -5.86 9.11 10.89
C GLU A 40 -5.35 7.89 10.11
N ALA A 41 -4.10 7.95 9.64
CA ALA A 41 -3.49 6.83 8.92
C ALA A 41 -3.42 5.57 9.80
N ARG A 42 -3.05 5.74 11.07
CA ARG A 42 -2.98 4.65 12.05
C ARG A 42 -4.36 4.08 12.39
N GLU A 43 -5.34 4.94 12.64
CA GLU A 43 -6.72 4.52 12.91
C GLU A 43 -7.27 3.72 11.75
N LYS A 44 -7.02 4.16 10.50
CA LYS A 44 -7.43 3.41 9.31
C LYS A 44 -6.71 2.07 9.19
N ALA A 45 -5.40 2.02 9.46
CA ALA A 45 -4.62 0.78 9.50
C ALA A 45 -5.21 -0.25 10.47
N ILE A 46 -5.57 0.23 11.67
CA ILE A 46 -6.17 -0.59 12.73
C ILE A 46 -7.60 -1.01 12.33
N GLU A 47 -8.40 -0.11 11.78
CA GLU A 47 -9.76 -0.40 11.30
C GLU A 47 -9.74 -1.49 10.24
N LEU A 48 -8.89 -1.36 9.22
CA LEU A 48 -8.73 -2.37 8.16
C LEU A 48 -8.33 -3.72 8.75
N THR A 49 -7.37 -3.73 9.68
CA THR A 49 -6.94 -4.95 10.39
C THR A 49 -8.08 -5.57 11.19
N LYS A 50 -8.88 -4.75 11.90
CA LYS A 50 -10.06 -5.20 12.68
C LYS A 50 -11.15 -5.78 11.79
N HIS A 51 -11.33 -5.23 10.59
CA HIS A 51 -12.24 -5.74 9.57
C HIS A 51 -11.75 -7.03 8.89
N GLY A 52 -10.59 -7.56 9.29
CA GLY A 52 -9.98 -8.72 8.65
C GLY A 52 -9.49 -8.45 7.23
N LYS A 53 -9.35 -7.17 6.85
CA LYS A 53 -8.70 -6.80 5.61
C LYS A 53 -7.19 -6.91 5.79
N GLU A 54 -6.54 -7.46 4.78
CA GLU A 54 -5.09 -7.59 4.70
C GLU A 54 -4.62 -6.95 3.40
N ILE A 55 -3.36 -6.53 3.37
CA ILE A 55 -2.79 -5.94 2.16
C ILE A 55 -2.90 -6.97 1.02
N SER A 56 -3.60 -6.61 -0.04
CA SER A 56 -3.91 -7.58 -1.09
C SER A 56 -2.79 -7.62 -2.12
N GLY A 57 -2.10 -8.75 -2.14
CA GLY A 57 -0.92 -9.02 -2.97
C GLY A 57 -1.19 -9.81 -4.26
N ASN A 58 -2.44 -9.91 -4.70
CA ASN A 58 -2.80 -10.84 -5.79
C ASN A 58 -2.52 -10.31 -7.20
N TYR A 59 -2.39 -8.99 -7.36
CA TYR A 59 -2.27 -8.38 -8.68
C TYR A 59 -0.95 -7.60 -8.80
N PRO A 60 -0.28 -7.70 -9.96
CA PRO A 60 0.86 -6.86 -10.25
C PRO A 60 0.40 -5.43 -10.47
N CYS A 61 1.21 -4.46 -10.02
CA CYS A 61 1.01 -3.08 -10.43
C CYS A 61 1.28 -2.94 -11.93
N GLN A 62 0.71 -1.89 -12.52
CA GLN A 62 0.81 -1.64 -13.96
C GLN A 62 2.27 -1.59 -14.44
N GLU A 63 3.17 -1.00 -13.66
CA GLU A 63 4.58 -0.89 -13.99
C GLU A 63 5.27 -2.25 -14.04
N CYS A 64 5.16 -3.06 -12.98
CA CYS A 64 5.75 -4.40 -12.95
C CYS A 64 5.12 -5.33 -13.98
N HIS A 65 3.81 -5.22 -14.21
CA HIS A 65 3.14 -5.99 -15.26
C HIS A 65 3.68 -5.63 -16.65
N THR A 66 3.88 -4.34 -16.92
CA THR A 66 4.42 -3.87 -18.20
C THR A 66 5.87 -4.34 -18.39
N GLN A 67 6.72 -4.21 -17.35
CA GLN A 67 8.09 -4.73 -17.44
C GLN A 67 8.13 -6.24 -17.65
N TYR A 68 7.28 -7.00 -16.96
CA TYR A 68 7.20 -8.45 -17.15
C TYR A 68 6.84 -8.82 -18.58
N LEU A 69 5.91 -8.08 -19.21
CA LEU A 69 5.57 -8.30 -20.62
C LEU A 69 6.73 -7.97 -21.55
N LEU A 70 7.46 -6.89 -21.30
CA LEU A 70 8.62 -6.47 -22.10
C LEU A 70 9.83 -7.43 -21.97
N ASP A 71 10.02 -8.04 -20.80
CA ASP A 71 11.11 -9.00 -20.55
C ASP A 71 10.82 -10.39 -21.14
N CYS A 72 9.55 -10.68 -21.45
CA CYS A 72 9.11 -11.95 -22.03
C CYS A 72 9.10 -11.96 -23.57
N GLU A 73 9.58 -10.89 -24.22
CA GLU A 73 9.76 -10.78 -25.68
C GLU A 73 11.16 -11.22 -26.16
#